data_AF-A0A6J1PI22-F1
#
_entry.id   AF-A0A6J1PI22-F1
#
_cell.length_a   1.000
_cell.length_b   1.000
_cell.length_c   1.000
_cell.angle_alpha   90.00
_cell.angle_beta   90.00
_cell.angle_gamma   90.00
#
_symmetry.space_group_name_H-M   'P 1'
#
loop_
_entity.id
_entity.type
_entity.pdbx_description
1 polymer ?
#
loop_
_entity_poly.entity_id
_entity_poly.type
_entity_poly.pdbx_seq_one_letter_code
_entity_poly.pdbx_strand_id
1 'polypeptide(L)'
;MRRAQLKIERENLRKTLENREGITYQSNISFDSVDNMKCIEESTILSVENCKLVCFDLETSGRRKDADVLQIAAKVDENIFSIYIEPTQTIDNEASQVNGLENIDGELFLNGEKLLTVSMREALQAFYEFLSKFTKGSLLIAHNAIFDITFLVREIKKYSLVDEFKKIIYGFSDSLKLFRKKLSDRKGPGMFTLAKLAEDFLKNDSFEMNFHEATFDVIVLEKL
;
A
#
# COMPACT_ATOMS: atom_id res chain seq x y z
N MET A 1 37.83 9.73 -19.03
CA MET A 1 37.77 8.42 -18.37
C MET A 1 37.35 8.53 -16.89
N ARG A 2 38.21 9.02 -15.97
CA ARG A 2 37.92 9.07 -14.50
C ARG A 2 36.63 9.82 -14.09
N ARG A 3 36.30 10.95 -14.72
CA ARG A 3 35.08 11.73 -14.40
C ARG A 3 33.78 11.00 -14.77
N ALA A 4 33.77 10.22 -15.85
CA ALA A 4 32.59 9.44 -16.26
C ALA A 4 32.35 8.26 -15.30
N GLN A 5 33.43 7.61 -14.87
CA GLN A 5 33.39 6.50 -13.92
C GLN A 5 32.87 6.93 -12.54
N LEU A 6 33.36 8.06 -12.00
CA LEU A 6 32.85 8.64 -10.76
C LEU A 6 31.37 9.05 -10.85
N LYS A 7 30.90 9.47 -12.03
CA LYS A 7 29.49 9.80 -12.26
C LYS A 7 28.63 8.53 -12.23
N ILE A 8 29.10 7.43 -12.81
CA ILE A 8 28.44 6.12 -12.78
C ILE A 8 28.42 5.56 -11.35
N GLU A 9 29.54 5.62 -10.62
CA GLU A 9 29.62 5.16 -9.22
C GLU A 9 28.68 5.95 -8.31
N ARG A 10 28.64 7.28 -8.44
CA ARG A 10 27.69 8.13 -7.71
C ARG A 10 26.25 7.82 -8.07
N GLU A 11 25.95 7.58 -9.35
CA GLU A 11 24.61 7.20 -9.80
C GLU A 11 24.19 5.83 -9.25
N ASN A 12 25.10 4.85 -9.23
CA ASN A 12 24.85 3.52 -8.68
C ASN A 12 24.69 3.54 -7.16
N LEU A 13 25.51 4.33 -6.45
CA LEU A 13 25.37 4.53 -5.01
C LEU A 13 24.05 5.23 -4.68
N ARG A 14 23.65 6.22 -5.49
CA ARG A 14 22.37 6.90 -5.35
C ARG A 14 21.20 5.95 -5.60
N LYS A 15 21.23 5.18 -6.69
CA LYS A 15 20.23 4.13 -6.94
C LYS A 15 20.19 3.12 -5.80
N THR A 16 21.33 2.76 -5.21
CA THR A 16 21.39 1.88 -4.04
C THR A 16 20.77 2.53 -2.80
N LEU A 17 20.95 3.83 -2.59
CA LEU A 17 20.37 4.57 -1.45
C LEU A 17 18.87 4.86 -1.64
N GLU A 18 18.45 5.29 -2.83
CA GLU A 18 17.05 5.47 -3.21
C GLU A 18 16.30 4.14 -3.26
N ASN A 19 17.00 3.08 -3.69
CA ASN A 19 16.50 1.73 -3.47
C ASN A 19 16.55 1.42 -1.99
N ARG A 20 17.54 1.78 -1.18
CA ARG A 20 17.57 1.46 0.27
C ARG A 20 16.34 1.94 1.01
N GLU A 21 15.75 3.03 0.55
CA GLU A 21 14.49 3.55 1.05
C GLU A 21 13.26 2.82 0.51
N GLY A 22 13.38 2.19 -0.66
CA GLY A 22 12.48 1.13 -1.11
C GLY A 22 12.85 -0.28 -0.60
N ILE A 23 14.05 -0.48 -0.03
CA ILE A 23 14.66 -1.71 0.51
C ILE A 23 14.61 -1.65 2.04
N THR A 24 13.63 -0.95 2.62
CA THR A 24 13.16 -1.42 3.92
C THR A 24 12.67 -2.87 3.82
N TYR A 25 12.45 -3.42 2.61
CA TYR A 25 12.36 -4.85 2.32
C TYR A 25 13.16 -5.27 1.10
N GLN A 26 14.34 -5.87 1.30
CA GLN A 26 14.89 -6.83 0.33
C GLN A 26 14.39 -8.21 0.76
N SER A 27 13.30 -8.66 0.14
CA SER A 27 13.00 -10.08 0.12
C SER A 27 13.81 -10.70 -1.01
N ASN A 28 14.84 -11.47 -0.62
CA ASN A 28 15.31 -12.58 -1.44
C ASN A 28 14.14 -13.54 -1.66
N ILE A 29 13.35 -13.33 -2.71
CA ILE A 29 12.41 -14.32 -3.20
C ILE A 29 12.59 -14.37 -4.71
N SER A 30 13.18 -15.48 -5.16
CA SER A 30 13.13 -15.95 -6.54
C SER A 30 11.69 -15.89 -7.03
N PHE A 31 11.50 -15.33 -8.22
CA PHE A 31 10.23 -15.01 -8.85
C PHE A 31 9.43 -16.24 -9.33
N ASP A 32 9.51 -17.36 -8.63
CA ASP A 32 8.86 -18.61 -8.99
C ASP A 32 7.70 -18.88 -8.03
N SER A 33 6.61 -18.12 -8.14
CA SER A 33 5.22 -18.50 -7.70
C SER A 33 4.25 -17.31 -7.52
N VAL A 34 4.31 -16.30 -8.40
CA VAL A 34 3.17 -15.39 -8.64
C VAL A 34 2.33 -15.94 -9.79
N ASP A 35 1.99 -17.23 -9.73
CA ASP A 35 1.07 -17.81 -10.70
C ASP A 35 -0.37 -17.60 -10.22
N ASN A 36 -1.12 -16.89 -11.08
CA ASN A 36 -2.56 -16.64 -11.06
C ASN A 36 -3.09 -15.38 -10.40
N MET A 37 -2.29 -14.31 -10.34
CA MET A 37 -2.81 -12.95 -10.55
C MET A 37 -1.84 -12.22 -11.48
N LYS A 38 -2.12 -12.28 -12.78
CA LYS A 38 -1.27 -11.64 -13.80
C LYS A 38 -1.21 -10.14 -13.50
N CYS A 39 0.01 -9.59 -13.37
CA CYS A 39 0.25 -8.25 -13.90
C CYS A 39 -0.17 -8.31 -15.37
N ILE A 40 -1.16 -7.51 -15.73
CA ILE A 40 -1.89 -7.59 -16.99
C ILE A 40 -0.92 -7.78 -18.16
N GLU A 41 -1.06 -8.91 -18.87
CA GLU A 41 -0.49 -9.06 -20.22
C GLU A 41 -1.12 -8.00 -21.11
N GLU A 42 -0.31 -7.36 -21.96
CA GLU A 42 -0.61 -6.20 -22.83
C GLU A 42 -1.84 -6.31 -23.76
N SER A 43 -2.69 -7.34 -23.63
CA SER A 43 -3.84 -7.61 -24.51
C SER A 43 -5.21 -7.15 -23.97
N THR A 44 -5.34 -6.78 -22.70
CA THR A 44 -6.55 -6.08 -22.23
C THR A 44 -6.24 -4.60 -22.16
N ILE A 45 -6.67 -3.84 -23.17
CA ILE A 45 -6.68 -2.37 -23.09
C ILE A 45 -7.64 -2.01 -21.95
N LEU A 46 -7.11 -1.86 -20.73
CA LEU A 46 -7.79 -1.13 -19.67
C LEU A 46 -7.91 0.31 -20.13
N SER A 47 -9.02 0.66 -20.79
CA SER A 47 -9.39 2.06 -20.89
C SER A 47 -9.71 2.53 -19.48
N VAL A 48 -9.06 3.62 -19.03
CA VAL A 48 -9.35 4.29 -17.75
C VAL A 48 -10.86 4.55 -17.57
N GLU A 49 -11.61 4.65 -18.67
CA GLU A 49 -13.07 4.82 -18.69
C GLU A 49 -13.87 3.62 -18.15
N ASN A 50 -13.29 2.42 -18.12
CA ASN A 50 -13.93 1.17 -17.74
C ASN A 50 -13.36 0.60 -16.43
N CYS A 51 -12.77 1.42 -15.56
CA CYS A 51 -12.28 0.96 -14.27
C CYS A 51 -12.26 2.11 -13.26
N LYS A 52 -12.52 1.82 -11.98
CA LYS A 52 -12.34 2.79 -10.90
C LYS A 52 -10.93 2.67 -10.31
N LEU A 53 -10.27 3.81 -10.18
CA LEU A 53 -8.99 3.88 -9.47
C LEU A 53 -9.29 3.93 -7.98
N VAL A 54 -8.85 2.93 -7.24
CA VAL A 54 -9.09 2.83 -5.80
C VAL A 54 -7.74 2.89 -5.11
N CYS A 55 -7.47 3.98 -4.40
CA CYS A 55 -6.29 4.06 -3.56
C CYS A 55 -6.52 3.18 -2.32
N PHE A 56 -5.56 2.36 -1.93
CA PHE A 56 -5.65 1.53 -0.73
C PHE A 56 -4.31 1.49 -0.01
N ASP A 57 -4.38 1.23 1.29
CA ASP A 57 -3.24 1.13 2.18
C ASP A 57 -3.55 0.15 3.32
N LEU A 58 -2.52 -0.52 3.83
CA LEU A 58 -2.64 -1.50 4.90
C LEU A 58 -1.76 -1.16 6.09
N GLU A 59 -2.35 -1.18 7.28
CA GLU A 59 -1.56 -1.31 8.50
C GLU A 59 -1.32 -2.77 8.85
N THR A 60 -0.10 -3.07 9.29
CA THR A 60 0.33 -4.42 9.59
C THR A 60 1.00 -4.52 10.95
N SER A 61 1.02 -5.71 11.55
CA SER A 61 1.66 -5.93 12.84
C SER A 61 3.19 -5.91 12.78
N GLY A 62 3.77 -5.66 11.62
CA GLY A 62 5.17 -5.89 11.33
C GLY A 62 5.36 -6.15 9.84
N ARG A 63 6.58 -6.47 9.46
CA ARG A 63 6.91 -6.62 8.03
C ARG A 63 7.36 -8.02 7.64
N ARG A 64 7.34 -8.96 8.59
CA ARG A 64 7.55 -10.37 8.31
C ARG A 64 6.39 -10.92 7.48
N LYS A 65 6.63 -12.02 6.77
CA LYS A 65 5.62 -12.65 5.90
C LYS A 65 4.40 -13.18 6.64
N ASP A 66 4.51 -13.38 7.94
CA ASP A 66 3.46 -13.82 8.87
C ASP A 66 2.85 -12.66 9.67
N ALA A 67 3.24 -11.40 9.42
CA ALA A 67 2.65 -10.23 10.07
C ALA A 67 1.12 -10.17 9.85
N ASP A 68 0.35 -9.76 10.84
CA ASP A 68 -1.08 -9.57 10.68
C ASP A 68 -1.35 -8.33 9.83
N VAL A 69 -2.46 -8.32 9.10
CA VAL A 69 -3.05 -7.08 8.60
C VAL A 69 -4.00 -6.60 9.68
N LEU A 70 -3.83 -5.35 10.13
CA LEU A 70 -4.53 -4.78 11.27
C LEU A 70 -5.52 -3.69 10.85
N GLN A 71 -5.32 -3.10 9.68
CA GLN A 71 -6.27 -2.17 9.07
C GLN A 71 -6.25 -2.34 7.55
N ILE A 72 -7.42 -2.23 6.93
CA ILE A 72 -7.54 -2.03 5.48
C ILE A 72 -8.24 -0.68 5.27
N ALA A 73 -7.58 0.25 4.60
CA ALA A 73 -8.20 1.50 4.17
C ALA A 73 -8.24 1.58 2.65
N ALA A 74 -9.29 2.21 2.11
CA ALA A 74 -9.40 2.51 0.70
C ALA A 74 -10.20 3.77 0.41
N LYS A 75 -9.86 4.46 -0.67
CA LYS A 75 -10.44 5.72 -1.11
C LYS A 75 -10.73 5.69 -2.61
N VAL A 76 -11.94 6.12 -2.98
CA VAL A 76 -12.34 6.37 -4.37
C VAL A 76 -13.46 7.40 -4.46
N ASP A 77 -13.24 8.46 -5.24
CA ASP A 77 -14.15 9.58 -5.47
C ASP A 77 -14.56 10.30 -4.18
N GLU A 78 -15.76 10.03 -3.63
CA GLU A 78 -16.23 10.56 -2.33
C GLU A 78 -16.34 9.44 -1.27
N ASN A 79 -16.04 8.21 -1.64
CA ASN A 79 -16.21 7.04 -0.79
C ASN A 79 -14.90 6.72 -0.07
N ILE A 80 -15.00 6.51 1.24
CA ILE A 80 -13.93 6.03 2.11
C ILE A 80 -14.35 4.69 2.71
N PHE A 81 -13.41 3.75 2.75
CA PHE A 81 -13.50 2.49 3.46
C PHE A 81 -12.34 2.43 4.46
N SER A 82 -12.63 2.04 5.69
CA SER A 82 -11.62 1.81 6.71
C SER A 82 -12.17 0.78 7.69
N ILE A 83 -11.41 -0.28 7.95
CA ILE A 83 -11.80 -1.32 8.90
C ILE A 83 -10.58 -1.85 9.65
N TYR A 84 -10.74 -2.02 10.95
CA TYR A 84 -9.71 -2.59 11.82
C TYR A 84 -9.96 -4.09 12.05
N ILE A 85 -8.87 -4.83 12.20
CA ILE A 85 -8.88 -6.30 12.20
C ILE A 85 -8.23 -6.81 13.49
N GLU A 86 -8.81 -7.87 14.06
CA GLU A 86 -8.34 -8.49 15.30
C GLU A 86 -6.87 -8.93 15.18
N PRO A 87 -5.98 -8.52 16.11
CA PRO A 87 -4.61 -8.97 16.13
C PRO A 87 -4.54 -10.40 16.67
N THR A 88 -3.77 -11.26 16.00
CA THR A 88 -3.54 -12.66 16.40
C THR A 88 -2.17 -12.88 17.02
N GLN A 89 -1.29 -11.88 16.93
CA GLN A 89 0.05 -11.89 17.50
C GLN A 89 0.49 -10.50 18.00
N THR A 90 1.65 -10.45 18.64
CA THR A 90 2.26 -9.19 19.08
C THR A 90 2.61 -8.30 17.88
N ILE A 91 2.47 -6.99 18.05
CA ILE A 91 2.89 -6.00 17.06
C ILE A 91 4.36 -5.68 17.28
N ASP A 92 5.15 -5.69 16.20
CA ASP A 92 6.56 -5.30 16.24
C ASP A 92 6.68 -3.83 16.67
N ASN A 93 7.61 -3.51 17.58
CA ASN A 93 7.79 -2.13 18.08
C ASN A 93 7.96 -1.09 16.97
N GLU A 94 8.64 -1.44 15.87
CA GLU A 94 8.80 -0.55 14.72
C GLU A 94 7.48 -0.30 13.99
N ALA A 95 6.58 -1.28 13.93
CA ALA A 95 5.25 -1.11 13.35
C ALA A 95 4.39 -0.21 14.23
N SER A 96 4.34 -0.47 15.55
CA SER A 96 3.63 0.39 16.51
C SER A 96 4.12 1.85 16.49
N GLN A 97 5.43 2.08 16.30
CA GLN A 97 5.96 3.44 16.16
C GLN A 97 5.48 4.15 14.88
N VAL A 98 5.20 3.39 13.82
CA VAL A 98 4.82 3.94 12.52
C VAL A 98 3.31 4.16 12.41
N ASN A 99 2.49 3.31 13.00
CA ASN A 99 1.03 3.40 12.85
C ASN A 99 0.25 3.58 14.15
N GLY A 100 0.95 3.66 15.29
CA GLY A 100 0.32 3.87 16.60
C GLY A 100 -0.52 2.70 17.09
N LEU A 101 -0.50 1.55 16.40
CA LEU A 101 -1.28 0.37 16.77
C LEU A 101 -0.54 -0.48 17.80
N GLU A 102 -1.28 -0.89 18.83
CA GLU A 102 -0.81 -1.76 19.91
C GLU A 102 -1.77 -2.94 20.09
N ASN A 103 -1.22 -4.12 20.37
CA ASN A 103 -2.00 -5.27 20.82
C ASN A 103 -1.81 -5.41 22.33
N ILE A 104 -2.86 -5.13 23.09
CA ILE A 104 -2.88 -5.24 24.55
C ILE A 104 -3.89 -6.34 24.90
N ASP A 105 -3.39 -7.44 25.46
CA ASP A 105 -4.19 -8.61 25.88
C ASP A 105 -5.12 -9.19 24.78
N GLY A 106 -4.70 -9.14 23.51
CA GLY A 106 -5.47 -9.66 22.38
C GLY A 106 -6.43 -8.64 21.76
N GLU A 107 -6.45 -7.41 22.25
CA GLU A 107 -7.30 -6.33 21.76
C GLU A 107 -6.46 -5.25 21.07
N LEU A 108 -6.97 -4.70 19.97
CA LEU A 108 -6.27 -3.66 19.21
C LEU A 108 -6.55 -2.28 19.80
N PHE A 109 -5.49 -1.50 20.00
CA PHE A 109 -5.54 -0.12 20.45
C PHE A 109 -4.86 0.78 19.43
N LEU A 110 -5.34 2.01 19.30
CA LEU A 110 -4.68 3.09 18.57
C LEU A 110 -4.40 4.22 19.55
N ASN A 111 -3.12 4.53 19.78
CA ASN A 111 -2.70 5.59 20.70
C ASN A 111 -3.34 5.49 22.11
N GLY A 112 -3.50 4.27 22.62
CA GLY A 112 -4.09 3.98 23.93
C GLY A 112 -5.61 3.87 23.97
N GLU A 113 -6.30 4.13 22.84
CA GLU A 113 -7.75 3.96 22.74
C GLU A 113 -8.11 2.63 22.08
N LYS A 114 -9.01 1.87 22.71
CA LYS A 114 -9.43 0.55 22.22
C LYS A 114 -10.25 0.68 20.94
N LEU A 115 -9.91 -0.10 19.92
CA LEU A 115 -10.61 -0.13 18.65
C LEU A 115 -11.66 -1.25 18.60
N LEU A 116 -12.75 -0.98 17.87
CA LEU A 116 -13.64 -2.04 17.41
C LEU A 116 -12.99 -2.75 16.21
N THR A 117 -12.88 -4.06 16.31
CA THR A 117 -12.24 -4.90 15.30
C THR A 117 -13.21 -5.97 14.81
N VAL A 118 -12.92 -6.53 13.64
CA VAL A 118 -13.61 -7.69 13.08
C VAL A 118 -12.61 -8.78 12.74
N SER A 119 -13.09 -9.99 12.44
CA SER A 119 -12.22 -11.03 11.92
C SER A 119 -11.71 -10.67 10.51
N MET A 120 -10.54 -11.19 10.13
CA MET A 120 -9.98 -10.98 8.80
C MET A 120 -10.94 -11.38 7.66
N ARG A 121 -11.73 -12.43 7.86
CA ARG A 121 -12.71 -12.87 6.86
C ARG A 121 -13.81 -11.83 6.65
N GLU A 122 -14.35 -11.29 7.74
CA GLU A 122 -15.36 -10.23 7.69
C GLU A 122 -14.79 -8.96 7.07
N ALA A 123 -13.53 -8.61 7.39
CA ALA A 123 -12.86 -7.48 6.76
C ALA A 123 -12.71 -7.63 5.24
N LEU A 124 -12.30 -8.80 4.76
CA LEU A 124 -12.21 -9.08 3.33
C LEU A 124 -13.59 -9.09 2.65
N GLN A 125 -14.63 -9.60 3.32
CA GLN A 125 -15.99 -9.55 2.79
C GLN A 125 -16.50 -8.10 2.68
N ALA A 126 -16.32 -7.29 3.72
CA ALA A 126 -16.67 -5.87 3.70
C ALA A 126 -15.88 -5.11 2.62
N PHE A 127 -14.60 -5.43 2.44
CA PHE A 127 -13.78 -4.83 1.39
C PHE A 127 -14.24 -5.25 -0.02
N TYR A 128 -14.59 -6.52 -0.22
CA TYR A 128 -15.19 -7.00 -1.46
C TYR A 128 -16.51 -6.27 -1.77
N GLU A 129 -17.40 -6.13 -0.78
CA GLU A 129 -18.68 -5.42 -0.92
C GLU A 129 -18.45 -3.95 -1.26
N PHE A 130 -17.48 -3.30 -0.62
CA PHE A 130 -17.09 -1.94 -0.93
C PHE A 130 -16.67 -1.80 -2.40
N LEU A 131 -15.75 -2.64 -2.87
CA LEU A 131 -15.26 -2.61 -4.25
C LEU A 131 -16.38 -2.96 -5.27
N SER A 132 -17.31 -3.84 -4.89
CA SER A 132 -18.42 -4.27 -5.76
C SER A 132 -19.43 -3.17 -6.04
N LYS A 133 -19.42 -2.07 -5.28
CA LYS A 133 -20.21 -0.86 -5.59
C LYS A 133 -19.78 -0.22 -6.92
N PHE A 134 -18.57 -0.51 -7.39
CA PHE A 134 -18.01 0.06 -8.61
C PHE A 134 -18.18 -0.91 -9.77
N THR A 135 -19.27 -0.75 -10.53
CA THR A 135 -19.71 -1.66 -11.62
C THR A 135 -18.71 -1.84 -12.77
N LYS A 136 -17.68 -1.00 -12.82
CA LYS A 136 -16.63 -1.03 -13.85
C LYS A 136 -15.40 -1.86 -13.43
N GLY A 137 -15.40 -2.48 -12.25
CA GLY A 137 -14.19 -3.09 -11.69
C GLY A 137 -13.19 -2.04 -11.21
N SER A 138 -12.14 -2.50 -10.53
CA SER A 138 -11.25 -1.68 -9.72
C SER A 138 -9.78 -1.95 -10.04
N LEU A 139 -9.01 -0.88 -10.24
CA LEU A 139 -7.55 -0.88 -10.29
C LEU A 139 -7.08 -0.36 -8.93
N LEU A 140 -6.48 -1.24 -8.15
CA LEU A 140 -6.03 -0.90 -6.81
C LEU A 140 -4.67 -0.21 -6.87
N ILE A 141 -4.54 0.95 -6.25
CA ILE A 141 -3.33 1.76 -6.24
C ILE A 141 -2.83 1.87 -4.80
N ALA A 142 -1.58 1.48 -4.56
CA ALA A 142 -0.91 1.72 -3.28
C ALA A 142 0.42 2.43 -3.52
N HIS A 143 0.95 3.08 -2.48
CA HIS A 143 2.24 3.74 -2.54
C HIS A 143 3.33 2.80 -2.04
N ASN A 144 4.30 2.46 -2.91
CA ASN A 144 5.21 1.33 -2.65
C ASN A 144 4.45 -0.02 -2.58
N ALA A 145 3.50 -0.18 -3.51
CA ALA A 145 2.41 -1.15 -3.46
C ALA A 145 2.82 -2.63 -3.27
N ILE A 146 4.06 -3.01 -3.57
CA ILE A 146 4.53 -4.39 -3.37
C ILE A 146 4.28 -4.87 -1.94
N PHE A 147 4.43 -3.99 -0.96
CA PHE A 147 4.14 -4.29 0.44
C PHE A 147 2.66 -4.66 0.62
N ASP A 148 1.75 -3.72 0.36
CA ASP A 148 0.31 -3.86 0.57
C ASP A 148 -0.29 -5.00 -0.24
N ILE A 149 0.10 -5.10 -1.52
CA ILE A 149 -0.37 -6.16 -2.43
C ILE A 149 0.02 -7.53 -1.85
N THR A 150 1.23 -7.69 -1.33
CA THR A 150 1.69 -8.98 -0.80
C THR A 150 0.79 -9.46 0.34
N PHE A 151 0.48 -8.57 1.29
CA PHE A 151 -0.36 -8.90 2.44
C PHE A 151 -1.82 -9.11 2.05
N LEU A 152 -2.39 -8.22 1.23
CA LEU A 152 -3.78 -8.36 0.77
C LEU A 152 -3.99 -9.67 0.01
N VAL A 153 -3.10 -9.99 -0.93
CA VAL A 153 -3.20 -11.22 -1.74
C VAL A 153 -3.00 -12.47 -0.89
N ARG A 154 -2.09 -12.41 0.10
CA ARG A 154 -1.90 -13.50 1.06
C ARG A 154 -3.20 -13.80 1.80
N GLU A 155 -3.86 -12.78 2.36
CA GLU A 155 -5.11 -12.97 3.11
C GLU A 155 -6.26 -13.43 2.19
N ILE A 156 -6.42 -12.84 1.00
CA ILE A 156 -7.43 -13.30 0.01
C ILE A 156 -7.24 -14.79 -0.32
N LYS A 157 -5.99 -15.24 -0.52
CA LYS A 157 -5.67 -16.65 -0.77
C LYS A 157 -5.97 -17.53 0.45
N LYS A 158 -5.54 -17.11 1.65
CA LYS A 158 -5.74 -17.83 2.91
C LYS A 158 -7.22 -18.09 3.19
N TYR A 159 -8.09 -17.14 2.86
CA TYR A 159 -9.54 -17.26 3.05
C TYR A 159 -10.30 -17.78 1.81
N SER A 160 -9.60 -18.27 0.78
CA SER A 160 -10.18 -18.83 -0.44
C SER A 160 -11.14 -17.89 -1.19
N LEU A 161 -10.85 -16.58 -1.19
CA LEU A 161 -11.68 -15.54 -1.83
C LEU A 161 -11.14 -15.10 -3.20
N VAL A 162 -10.18 -15.86 -3.77
CA VAL A 162 -9.47 -15.47 -4.99
C VAL A 162 -10.42 -15.31 -6.18
N ASP A 163 -11.41 -16.19 -6.33
CA ASP A 163 -12.30 -16.20 -7.47
C ASP A 163 -13.32 -15.05 -7.42
N GLU A 164 -13.71 -14.63 -6.23
CA GLU A 164 -14.54 -13.44 -5.99
C GLU A 164 -13.75 -12.18 -6.35
N PHE A 165 -12.57 -12.00 -5.77
CA PHE A 165 -11.76 -10.79 -5.98
C PHE A 165 -11.28 -10.65 -7.43
N LYS A 166 -10.99 -11.75 -8.14
CA LYS A 166 -10.63 -11.71 -9.57
C LYS A 166 -11.71 -11.13 -10.48
N LYS A 167 -12.98 -11.16 -10.08
CA LYS A 167 -14.09 -10.60 -10.86
C LYS A 167 -14.14 -9.08 -10.80
N ILE A 168 -13.60 -8.50 -9.72
CA ILE A 168 -13.73 -7.06 -9.42
C ILE A 168 -12.39 -6.33 -9.45
N ILE A 169 -11.26 -6.98 -9.11
CA ILE A 169 -9.93 -6.38 -9.18
C ILE A 169 -9.32 -6.70 -10.55
N TYR A 170 -9.14 -5.67 -11.36
CA TYR A 170 -8.51 -5.80 -12.67
C TYR A 170 -6.99 -5.85 -12.60
N GLY A 171 -6.42 -5.22 -11.57
CA GLY A 171 -4.99 -5.25 -11.33
C GLY A 171 -4.58 -4.31 -10.22
N PHE A 172 -3.27 -4.14 -10.11
CA PHE A 172 -2.64 -3.28 -9.11
C PHE A 172 -1.68 -2.31 -9.79
N SER A 173 -1.53 -1.14 -9.20
CA SER A 173 -0.59 -0.10 -9.62
C SER A 173 0.22 0.42 -8.44
N ASP A 174 1.48 0.77 -8.71
CA ASP A 174 2.42 1.26 -7.72
C ASP A 174 2.70 2.74 -7.99
N SER A 175 2.12 3.61 -7.16
CA SER A 175 2.21 5.06 -7.35
C SER A 175 3.64 5.58 -7.18
N LEU A 176 4.46 4.94 -6.35
CA LEU A 176 5.88 5.30 -6.17
C LEU A 176 6.64 5.21 -7.50
N LYS A 177 6.42 4.14 -8.27
CA LYS A 177 7.03 3.98 -9.60
C LYS A 177 6.51 5.00 -10.60
N LEU A 178 5.21 5.32 -10.54
CA LEU A 178 4.61 6.37 -11.38
C LEU A 178 5.23 7.74 -11.09
N PHE A 179 5.33 8.15 -9.82
CA PHE A 179 5.94 9.43 -9.44
C PHE A 179 7.41 9.49 -9.85
N ARG A 180 8.20 8.44 -9.62
CA ARG A 180 9.61 8.39 -10.05
C ARG A 180 9.77 8.53 -11.56
N LYS A 181 8.84 7.98 -12.34
CA LYS A 181 8.84 8.12 -13.81
C LYS A 181 8.44 9.53 -14.25
N LYS A 182 7.44 10.13 -13.61
CA LYS A 182 6.91 11.46 -13.97
C LYS A 182 7.82 12.61 -13.51
N LEU A 183 8.46 12.45 -12.35
CA LEU A 183 9.36 13.42 -11.74
C LEU A 183 10.81 12.94 -11.84
N SER A 184 11.26 12.59 -13.05
CA SER A 184 12.57 11.95 -13.28
C SER A 184 13.77 12.80 -12.82
N ASP A 185 13.59 14.11 -12.69
CA ASP A 185 14.61 15.04 -12.22
C ASP A 185 14.71 15.12 -10.70
N ARG A 186 13.65 14.71 -9.99
CA ARG A 186 13.59 14.66 -8.52
C ARG A 186 14.43 13.49 -8.02
N LYS A 187 15.36 13.78 -7.11
CA LYS A 187 16.41 12.85 -6.69
C LYS A 187 16.67 12.97 -5.20
N GLY A 188 17.14 11.88 -4.63
CA GLY A 188 17.65 11.86 -3.26
C GLY A 188 16.74 11.14 -2.29
N PRO A 189 17.31 10.84 -1.11
CA PRO A 189 16.66 10.03 -0.12
C PRO A 189 15.37 10.66 0.41
N GLY A 190 14.29 9.89 0.53
CA GLY A 190 13.01 10.26 1.13
C GLY A 190 12.16 11.15 0.24
N MET A 191 12.65 11.49 -0.96
CA MET A 191 11.99 12.45 -1.83
C MET A 191 10.70 11.91 -2.43
N PHE A 192 10.46 10.60 -2.40
CA PHE A 192 9.23 10.04 -2.93
C PHE A 192 8.39 9.38 -1.84
N THR A 193 8.63 9.64 -0.55
CA THR A 193 7.68 9.22 0.48
C THR A 193 6.37 9.97 0.28
N LEU A 194 5.26 9.33 0.66
CA LEU A 194 3.94 9.93 0.53
C LEU A 194 3.86 11.29 1.25
N ALA A 195 4.38 11.36 2.47
CA ALA A 195 4.46 12.61 3.23
C ALA A 195 5.24 13.71 2.50
N LYS A 196 6.37 13.38 1.87
CA LYS A 196 7.17 14.38 1.15
C LYS A 196 6.53 14.82 -0.17
N LEU A 197 5.80 13.93 -0.83
CA LEU A 197 5.00 14.28 -2.00
C LEU A 197 3.82 15.19 -1.60
N ALA A 198 3.10 14.84 -0.54
CA ALA A 198 2.02 15.64 0.02
C ALA A 198 2.50 17.04 0.42
N GLU A 199 3.62 17.13 1.15
CA GLU A 199 4.24 18.41 1.52
C GLU A 199 4.54 19.25 0.28
N ASP A 200 5.00 18.66 -0.81
CA ASP A 200 5.42 19.44 -1.97
C ASP A 200 4.26 19.87 -2.88
N PHE A 201 3.23 19.04 -3.02
CA PHE A 201 2.14 19.24 -3.99
C PHE A 201 0.82 19.71 -3.36
N LEU A 202 0.58 19.49 -2.06
CA LEU A 202 -0.70 19.76 -1.38
C LEU A 202 -0.65 20.94 -0.38
N LYS A 203 0.39 21.80 -0.43
CA LYS A 203 0.68 22.89 0.54
C LYS A 203 -0.45 23.84 0.92
N ASN A 204 -1.50 23.94 0.10
CA ASN A 204 -2.60 24.87 0.31
C ASN A 204 -3.86 24.21 0.90
N ASP A 205 -3.86 22.88 1.01
CA ASP A 205 -4.96 22.19 1.68
C ASP A 205 -4.68 22.22 3.19
N SER A 206 -5.60 22.82 3.96
CA SER A 206 -5.54 22.92 5.41
C SER A 206 -5.77 21.55 6.05
N PHE A 207 -4.78 20.66 5.92
CA PHE A 207 -4.79 19.37 6.60
C PHE A 207 -4.06 19.51 7.94
N GLU A 208 -4.78 19.22 9.02
CA GLU A 208 -4.11 18.68 10.21
C GLU A 208 -3.56 17.32 9.78
N MET A 209 -2.27 17.29 9.42
CA MET A 209 -1.63 16.13 8.81
C MET A 209 -1.43 15.03 9.86
N ASN A 210 -2.43 14.16 10.03
CA ASN A 210 -2.32 12.94 10.81
C ASN A 210 -1.89 11.78 9.90
N PHE A 211 -0.67 11.86 9.36
CA PHE A 211 0.01 10.65 8.87
C PHE A 211 0.05 9.64 10.04
N HIS A 212 0.08 8.33 9.77
CA HIS A 212 0.00 7.21 10.75
C HIS A 212 -1.37 6.54 10.91
N GLU A 213 -2.34 6.86 10.05
CA GLU A 213 -3.57 6.08 9.87
C GLU A 213 -3.73 5.78 8.37
N ALA A 214 -3.92 4.51 7.99
CA ALA A 214 -4.09 4.11 6.59
C ALA A 214 -5.19 4.91 5.86
N THR A 215 -6.25 5.35 6.58
CA THR A 215 -7.30 6.24 6.05
C THR A 215 -6.72 7.56 5.52
N PHE A 216 -5.79 8.18 6.25
CA PHE A 216 -5.16 9.43 5.84
C PHE A 216 -4.27 9.22 4.61
N ASP A 217 -3.49 8.14 4.60
CA ASP A 217 -2.58 7.83 3.51
C ASP A 217 -3.32 7.61 2.18
N VAL A 218 -4.48 6.94 2.19
CA VAL A 218 -5.29 6.78 0.98
C VAL A 218 -5.95 8.09 0.51
N ILE A 219 -6.30 9.00 1.42
CA ILE A 219 -6.83 10.33 1.08
C ILE A 219 -5.74 11.18 0.44
N VAL A 220 -4.55 11.18 1.03
CA VAL A 220 -3.39 11.90 0.49
C VAL A 220 -3.01 11.34 -0.87
N LEU A 221 -2.95 10.01 -1.02
CA LEU A 221 -2.57 9.38 -2.27
C LEU A 221 -3.54 9.67 -3.41
N GLU A 222 -4.86 9.70 -3.15
CA GLU A 222 -5.85 10.05 -4.18
C GLU A 222 -5.70 11.49 -4.69
N LYS A 223 -5.24 12.41 -3.83
CA LYS A 223 -5.06 13.83 -4.18
C LYS A 223 -3.80 14.12 -5.01
N LEU A 224 -2.80 13.23 -5.00
CA LEU A 224 -1.50 13.41 -5.66
C LEU A 224 -1.51 12.99 -7.14
#